data_AF-A0A2N9EI31-F1
#
_entry.id   AF-A0A2N9EI31-F1
#
_cell.length_a   1.000
_cell.length_b   1.000
_cell.length_c   1.000
_cell.angle_alpha   90.00
_cell.angle_beta   90.00
_cell.angle_gamma   90.00
#
_symmetry.space_group_name_H-M   'P 1'
#
loop_
_entity.id
_entity.type
_entity.pdbx_description
1 polymer ?
#
loop_
_entity_poly.entity_id
_entity_poly.type
_entity_poly.pdbx_seq_one_letter_code
_entity_poly.pdbx_strand_id
1 'polypeptide(L)' 'MEENLDIFEWKLSPEELQKINQIPQQRGFPALEFIADNGPYKSAIELWDGEI' A
#
# COMPACT_ATOMS: atom_id res chain seq x y z
N MET A 1 1.20 -6.33 -21.06
CA MET A 1 2.06 -5.28 -20.47
C MET A 1 1.95 -3.95 -21.20
N GLU A 2 1.45 -3.92 -22.44
CA GLU A 2 1.29 -2.68 -23.23
C GLU A 2 0.40 -1.65 -22.51
N GLU A 3 -0.73 -2.07 -21.95
CA GLU A 3 -1.67 -1.16 -21.26
C GLU A 3 -1.06 -0.38 -20.08
N ASN A 4 -0.14 -0.97 -19.32
CA ASN A 4 0.52 -0.27 -18.19
C ASN A 4 1.48 0.83 -18.65
N LEU A 5 1.89 0.82 -19.93
CA LEU A 5 2.77 1.83 -20.53
C LEU A 5 1.98 3.01 -21.10
N ASP A 6 0.69 2.81 -21.43
CA ASP A 6 -0.18 3.82 -22.04
C ASP A 6 -0.84 4.76 -21.00
N ILE A 7 -0.06 5.22 -20.01
CA ILE A 7 -0.54 6.07 -18.91
C ILE A 7 -0.20 7.56 -19.07
N PHE A 8 0.55 7.95 -20.11
CA PHE A 8 1.07 9.31 -20.25
C PHE A 8 0.15 10.27 -21.01
N GLU A 9 -0.69 9.76 -21.92
CA GLU A 9 -1.50 10.58 -22.83
C GLU A 9 -2.84 11.04 -22.21
N TRP A 10 -3.12 10.66 -20.97
CA TRP A 10 -4.34 11.04 -20.26
C TRP A 10 -4.05 11.36 -18.79
N LYS A 11 -5.02 11.98 -18.13
CA LYS A 11 -4.96 12.26 -16.70
C LYS A 11 -6.34 12.10 -16.07
N LEU A 12 -6.35 11.76 -14.79
CA LEU A 12 -7.57 11.75 -13.98
C LEU A 12 -8.08 13.18 -13.74
N SER A 13 -9.40 13.33 -13.66
CA SER A 13 -10.02 14.56 -13.20
C SER A 13 -9.81 14.77 -11.70
N PRO A 14 -9.94 16.00 -11.18
CA PRO A 14 -9.92 16.25 -9.74
C PRO A 14 -10.98 15.44 -8.97
N GLU A 15 -12.17 15.21 -9.54
CA GLU A 15 -13.20 14.39 -8.90
C GLU A 15 -12.82 12.91 -8.86
N GLU A 16 -12.17 12.39 -9.90
CA GLU A 16 -11.68 11.00 -9.93
C GLU A 16 -10.57 10.78 -8.90
N LEU A 17 -9.63 11.72 -8.81
CA LEU A 17 -8.59 11.72 -7.77
C LEU A 17 -9.21 11.74 -6.36
N GLN A 18 -10.24 12.55 -6.15
CA GLN A 18 -10.94 12.61 -4.86
C GLN A 18 -11.61 11.27 -4.50
N LYS A 19 -12.20 10.57 -5.47
CA LYS A 19 -12.80 9.24 -5.26
C LYS A 19 -11.76 8.20 -4.88
N ILE A 20 -10.60 8.20 -5.53
CA ILE A 20 -9.50 7.28 -5.21
C ILE A 20 -8.98 7.51 -3.78
N ASN A 21 -8.85 8.77 -3.37
CA ASN A 21 -8.42 9.12 -2.01
C ASN A 21 -9.39 8.65 -0.90
N GLN A 22 -10.63 8.29 -1.25
CA GLN A 22 -11.61 7.76 -0.30
C GLN A 22 -11.54 6.25 -0.14
N ILE A 23 -10.73 5.56 -0.95
CA ILE A 23 -10.57 4.10 -0.84
C ILE A 23 -9.95 3.79 0.53
N PRO A 24 -10.57 2.89 1.33
CA PRO A 24 -9.97 2.43 2.58
C PRO A 24 -8.58 1.86 2.34
N GLN A 25 -7.58 2.44 2.99
CA GLN A 25 -6.20 2.01 2.84
C GLN A 25 -5.94 0.77 3.70
N GLN A 26 -5.24 -0.21 3.12
CA GLN A 26 -4.73 -1.38 3.80
C GLN A 26 -3.42 -1.81 3.16
N ARG A 27 -2.49 -2.32 3.96
CA ARG A 27 -1.22 -2.86 3.44
C ARG A 27 -1.46 -4.19 2.75
N GLY A 28 -1.21 -4.27 1.44
CA GLY A 28 -1.44 -5.48 0.64
C GLY A 28 -0.58 -6.68 1.05
N PHE A 29 0.59 -6.44 1.63
CA PHE A 29 1.47 -7.46 2.16
C PHE A 29 1.98 -7.06 3.56
N PRO A 30 1.34 -7.56 4.64
CA PRO A 30 1.71 -7.22 6.01
C PRO A 30 3.05 -7.83 6.46
N ALA A 31 3.57 -8.80 5.70
CA ALA A 31 4.85 -9.48 5.92
C ALA A 31 4.95 -10.18 7.29
N LEU A 32 3.86 -10.86 7.68
CA LEU A 32 3.72 -11.52 9.00
C LEU A 32 4.74 -12.65 9.19
N GLU A 33 5.26 -13.22 8.12
CA GLU A 33 6.30 -14.25 8.15
C GLU A 33 7.63 -13.76 8.75
N PHE A 34 7.85 -12.44 8.85
CA PHE A 34 9.03 -11.86 9.48
C PHE A 34 8.81 -11.51 10.97
N ILE A 35 7.64 -11.83 11.53
CA ILE A 35 7.31 -11.60 12.94
C ILE A 35 7.56 -12.88 13.73
N ALA A 36 8.32 -12.76 14.82
CA ALA A 36 8.56 -13.87 15.73
C ALA A 36 8.84 -13.36 17.15
N ASP A 37 8.44 -14.13 18.17
CA ASP A 37 8.65 -13.78 19.59
C ASP A 37 10.13 -13.58 19.95
N ASN A 38 11.01 -14.37 19.33
CA ASN A 38 12.46 -14.30 19.46
C ASN A 38 13.13 -13.59 18.27
N GLY A 39 12.35 -12.94 17.41
CA GLY A 39 12.80 -12.19 16.25
C GLY A 39 13.03 -10.70 16.55
N PRO A 40 13.56 -9.96 15.56
CA PRO A 40 13.77 -8.51 15.69
C PRO A 40 12.47 -7.71 15.77
N TYR A 41 11.37 -8.25 15.25
CA TYR A 41 10.05 -7.62 15.25
C TYR A 41 9.02 -8.57 15.87
N LYS A 42 8.29 -8.08 16.88
CA LYS A 42 7.27 -8.84 17.62
C LYS A 42 5.86 -8.57 17.13
N SER A 43 5.69 -7.56 16.28
CA SER A 43 4.40 -7.24 15.67
C SER A 43 4.58 -6.57 14.31
N ALA A 44 3.50 -6.52 13.53
CA ALA A 44 3.50 -5.85 12.24
C ALA A 44 3.63 -4.32 12.39
N ILE A 45 3.15 -3.77 13.52
CA ILE A 45 3.32 -2.36 13.87
C ILE A 45 4.80 -2.03 14.05
N GLU A 46 5.55 -2.87 14.78
CA GLU A 46 6.99 -2.71 14.95
C GLU A 46 7.75 -2.90 13.63
N LEU A 47 7.32 -3.84 12.78
CA LEU A 47 7.95 -4.09 11.48
C LEU A 47 7.83 -2.91 10.51
N TRP A 48 6.72 -2.19 10.55
CA TRP A 48 6.40 -1.10 9.63
C TRP A 48 6.46 0.28 10.29
N ASP A 49 7.05 0.42 11.48
CA ASP A 49 7.12 1.70 12.22
C ASP A 49 5.75 2.40 12.40
N GLY A 50 4.68 1.62 12.50
CA GLY A 50 3.29 2.11 12.59
C GLY A 50 2.62 2.45 11.25
N GLU A 51 3.29 2.30 10.12
CA GLU A 51 2.72 2.50 8.78
C GLU A 51 1.96 1.24 8.29
N ILE A 52 0.96 0.75 9.02
CA ILE A 52 0.21 -0.47 8.65
C ILE A 52 -1.30 -0.34 8.80
#